data_AF-A0A267MDL8-F1
#
_entry.id   AF-A0A267MDL8-F1
#
_cell.length_a   1.000
_cell.length_b   1.000
_cell.length_c   1.000
_cell.angle_alpha   90.00
_cell.angle_beta   90.00
_cell.angle_gamma   90.00
#
_symmetry.space_group_name_H-M   'P 1'
#
loop_
_entity.id
_entity.type
_entity.pdbx_description
1 polymer ?
#
loop_
_entity_poly.entity_id
_entity_poly.type
_entity_poly.pdbx_seq_one_letter_code
_entity_poly.pdbx_strand_id
1 'polypeptide(L)'
;MKNTKVIVRLVILFLVLGSVSGSITFFILDKKKEVKEKSTVAVEEVKEEIPAVQEKDPFKEVVENINELYIECKSSPDNVIEVEEDKSDKIVALLKGMDLNLVMSSKEDKEKYSENLYTLHVKSENIKIKLNDKYIIVDNPTGGSNVYEGNVEEIQRIIDELGIIYVYGYSKHLRFNDVDKISILAKDVSRVWTLNNEEIQDFLENITLKKPIVMEENMNLSAIFPNYHIEVGIGDMVYNIKLLNEKTILIDSYDSKEFYEYDGELWNYLMDKYKIDKVFDRDSIEYLLNSTKIVIDDKDNIFDLEDEVFYPRELARMLIHSQKSETMVTPDESELKYTLTFNVTGEEFEVKIYENSITYKNKTYYSENIGEIIKSSMSI
;
A
#
# COMPACT_ATOMS: atom_id res chain seq x y z
N MET A 1 -59.95 -7.93 30.38
CA MET A 1 -60.12 -7.57 28.94
C MET A 1 -59.11 -6.57 28.37
N LYS A 2 -58.07 -6.09 29.11
CA LYS A 2 -57.06 -5.17 28.54
C LYS A 2 -55.92 -5.85 27.76
N ASN A 3 -55.51 -7.07 28.14
CA ASN A 3 -54.35 -7.74 27.51
C ASN A 3 -54.65 -8.35 26.14
N THR A 4 -55.90 -8.72 25.85
CA THR A 4 -56.28 -9.30 24.55
C THR A 4 -56.13 -8.30 23.41
N LYS A 5 -56.38 -7.00 23.67
CA LYS A 5 -56.19 -5.94 22.66
C LYS A 5 -54.72 -5.67 22.33
N VAL A 6 -53.81 -5.89 23.29
CA VAL A 6 -52.36 -5.71 23.09
C VAL A 6 -51.79 -6.86 22.27
N ILE A 7 -52.21 -8.10 22.56
CA ILE A 7 -51.78 -9.29 21.81
C ILE A 7 -52.26 -9.21 20.36
N VAL A 8 -53.52 -8.81 20.12
CA VAL A 8 -54.04 -8.65 18.75
C VAL A 8 -53.28 -7.58 17.97
N ARG A 9 -52.90 -6.46 18.62
CA ARG A 9 -52.08 -5.41 17.99
C ARG A 9 -50.66 -5.89 17.65
N LEU A 10 -50.05 -6.70 18.50
CA LEU A 10 -48.73 -7.31 18.24
C LEU A 10 -48.80 -8.28 17.07
N VAL A 11 -49.80 -9.14 17.00
CA VAL A 11 -49.97 -10.09 15.88
C VAL A 11 -50.16 -9.36 14.55
N ILE A 12 -50.95 -8.28 14.54
CA ILE A 12 -51.12 -7.45 13.34
C ILE A 12 -49.79 -6.78 12.94
N LEU A 13 -49.02 -6.26 13.91
CA LEU A 13 -47.70 -5.67 13.64
C LEU A 13 -46.74 -6.70 13.01
N PHE A 14 -46.70 -7.92 13.53
CA PHE A 14 -45.87 -9.00 12.98
C PHE A 14 -46.30 -9.43 11.59
N LEU A 15 -47.60 -9.45 11.29
CA LEU A 15 -48.11 -9.74 9.95
C LEU A 15 -47.71 -8.64 8.95
N VAL A 16 -47.78 -7.37 9.37
CA VAL A 16 -47.33 -6.24 8.52
C VAL A 16 -45.82 -6.31 8.29
N LEU A 17 -45.01 -6.54 9.33
CA LEU A 17 -43.55 -6.67 9.19
C LEU A 17 -43.16 -7.87 8.32
N GLY A 18 -43.84 -9.01 8.47
CA GLY A 18 -43.65 -10.18 7.63
C GLY A 18 -43.98 -9.91 6.16
N SER A 19 -45.05 -9.15 5.88
CA SER A 19 -45.40 -8.75 4.51
C SER A 19 -44.37 -7.80 3.89
N VAL A 20 -43.83 -6.85 4.64
CA VAL A 20 -42.76 -5.94 4.16
C VAL A 20 -41.47 -6.72 3.88
N SER A 21 -41.07 -7.62 4.78
CA SER A 21 -39.90 -8.49 4.57
C SER A 21 -40.07 -9.40 3.35
N GLY A 22 -41.27 -9.94 3.15
CA GLY A 22 -41.63 -10.74 1.98
C GLY A 22 -41.55 -9.94 0.68
N SER A 23 -42.06 -8.70 0.68
CA SER A 23 -41.98 -7.80 -0.47
C SER A 23 -40.54 -7.39 -0.81
N ILE A 24 -39.70 -7.10 0.18
CA ILE A 24 -38.27 -6.79 -0.04
C ILE A 24 -37.54 -8.02 -0.59
N THR A 25 -37.80 -9.20 -0.04
CA THR A 25 -37.19 -10.46 -0.51
C THR A 25 -37.63 -10.79 -1.94
N PHE A 26 -38.91 -10.58 -2.25
CA PHE A 26 -39.43 -10.71 -3.60
C PHE A 26 -38.77 -9.70 -4.54
N PHE A 27 -38.63 -8.43 -4.17
CA PHE A 27 -37.98 -7.40 -5.00
C PHE A 27 -36.50 -7.70 -5.25
N ILE A 28 -35.78 -8.25 -4.27
CA ILE A 28 -34.38 -8.70 -4.42
C ILE A 28 -34.29 -9.92 -5.34
N LEU A 29 -35.21 -10.88 -5.21
CA LEU A 29 -35.27 -12.07 -6.07
C LEU A 29 -35.70 -11.71 -7.49
N ASP A 30 -36.62 -10.77 -7.67
CA ASP A 30 -37.11 -10.30 -8.97
C ASP A 30 -36.06 -9.44 -9.67
N LYS A 31 -35.32 -8.58 -8.94
CA LYS A 31 -34.12 -7.93 -9.48
C LYS A 31 -33.02 -8.93 -9.84
N LYS A 32 -32.81 -9.99 -9.04
CA LYS A 32 -31.87 -11.07 -9.40
C LYS A 32 -32.36 -11.86 -10.61
N LYS A 33 -33.67 -11.98 -10.83
CA LYS A 33 -34.25 -12.59 -12.03
C LYS A 33 -34.19 -11.67 -13.24
N GLU A 34 -34.45 -10.37 -13.14
CA GLU A 34 -34.27 -9.42 -14.25
C GLU A 34 -32.80 -9.23 -14.61
N VAL A 35 -31.87 -9.26 -13.64
CA VAL A 35 -30.43 -9.29 -13.91
C VAL A 35 -30.04 -10.63 -14.55
N LYS A 36 -30.60 -11.76 -14.10
CA LYS A 36 -30.37 -13.05 -14.77
C LYS A 36 -31.03 -13.14 -16.15
N GLU A 37 -32.21 -12.55 -16.38
CA GLU A 37 -32.93 -12.55 -17.66
C GLU A 37 -32.30 -11.57 -18.66
N LYS A 38 -31.87 -10.38 -18.22
CA LYS A 38 -31.03 -9.50 -19.06
C LYS A 38 -29.64 -10.06 -19.32
N SER A 39 -29.11 -10.92 -18.43
CA SER A 39 -27.88 -11.68 -18.69
C SER A 39 -28.09 -13.01 -19.44
N THR A 40 -29.33 -13.49 -19.62
CA THR A 40 -29.61 -14.73 -20.39
C THR A 40 -30.23 -14.48 -21.76
N VAL A 41 -30.70 -13.26 -22.07
CA VAL A 41 -31.19 -12.90 -23.41
C VAL A 41 -30.09 -12.32 -24.32
N ALA A 42 -28.83 -12.21 -23.85
CA ALA A 42 -27.67 -11.81 -24.67
C ALA A 42 -26.68 -12.96 -24.96
N VAL A 43 -27.08 -14.21 -24.73
CA VAL A 43 -26.33 -15.40 -25.16
C VAL A 43 -27.30 -16.40 -25.78
N GLU A 44 -27.96 -16.00 -26.86
CA GLU A 44 -28.42 -16.98 -27.83
C GLU A 44 -27.22 -17.47 -28.64
N GLU A 45 -27.02 -18.76 -28.52
CA GLU A 45 -26.05 -19.64 -29.15
C GLU A 45 -25.61 -19.20 -30.57
N VAL A 46 -24.34 -18.85 -30.71
CA VAL A 46 -23.50 -19.48 -31.72
C VAL A 46 -22.57 -20.43 -30.98
N LYS A 47 -23.09 -21.62 -30.62
CA LYS A 47 -22.24 -22.79 -30.49
C LYS A 47 -21.80 -23.14 -31.91
N GLU A 48 -20.74 -22.50 -32.39
CA GLU A 48 -19.84 -23.23 -33.28
C GLU A 48 -19.29 -24.35 -32.41
N GLU A 49 -19.75 -25.58 -32.69
CA GLU A 49 -19.02 -26.77 -32.30
C GLU A 49 -17.62 -26.63 -32.90
N ILE A 50 -16.69 -26.09 -32.11
CA ILE A 50 -15.27 -26.25 -32.36
C ILE A 50 -15.08 -27.77 -32.40
N PRO A 51 -14.70 -28.36 -33.54
CA PRO A 51 -14.48 -29.79 -33.60
C PRO A 51 -13.46 -30.12 -32.52
N ALA A 52 -13.76 -31.16 -31.72
CA ALA A 52 -12.85 -31.72 -30.74
C ALA A 52 -11.62 -32.31 -31.44
N VAL A 53 -10.76 -31.44 -31.92
CA VAL A 53 -9.35 -31.70 -32.10
C VAL A 53 -8.78 -31.43 -30.71
N GLN A 54 -8.10 -32.42 -30.13
CA GLN A 54 -7.21 -32.20 -29.00
C GLN A 54 -6.06 -31.29 -29.49
N GLU A 55 -6.35 -30.01 -29.70
CA GLU A 55 -5.30 -28.99 -29.78
C GLU A 55 -4.70 -28.94 -28.38
N LYS A 56 -3.37 -29.16 -28.31
CA LYS A 56 -2.62 -29.00 -27.08
C LYS A 56 -3.00 -27.65 -26.48
N ASP A 57 -3.27 -27.64 -25.18
CA ASP A 57 -3.48 -26.40 -24.45
C ASP A 57 -2.30 -25.46 -24.72
N PRO A 58 -2.52 -24.32 -25.41
CA PRO A 58 -1.42 -23.46 -25.87
C PRO A 58 -0.62 -22.91 -24.70
N PHE A 59 -1.22 -22.80 -23.50
CA PHE A 59 -0.46 -22.44 -22.30
C PHE A 59 0.54 -23.53 -21.90
N LYS A 60 0.13 -24.80 -21.91
CA LYS A 60 1.02 -25.91 -21.56
C LYS A 60 2.18 -26.03 -22.54
N GLU A 61 1.93 -25.80 -23.82
CA GLU A 61 3.00 -25.80 -24.83
C GLU A 61 4.00 -24.65 -24.60
N VAL A 62 3.53 -23.45 -24.25
CA VAL A 62 4.43 -22.35 -23.87
C VAL A 62 5.28 -22.73 -22.67
N VAL A 63 4.65 -23.23 -21.60
CA VAL A 63 5.33 -23.55 -20.34
C VAL A 63 6.31 -24.72 -20.48
N GLU A 64 6.06 -25.67 -21.39
CA GLU A 64 6.99 -26.76 -21.70
C GLU A 64 8.28 -26.30 -22.37
N ASN A 65 8.27 -25.16 -23.07
CA ASN A 65 9.39 -24.64 -23.86
C ASN A 65 10.09 -23.43 -23.21
N ILE A 66 9.78 -23.14 -21.95
CA ILE A 66 10.45 -22.09 -21.18
C ILE A 66 11.88 -22.56 -20.83
N ASN A 67 12.87 -21.91 -21.43
CA ASN A 67 14.29 -22.14 -21.13
C ASN A 67 14.92 -20.94 -20.40
N GLU A 68 14.60 -19.71 -20.83
CA GLU A 68 15.13 -18.48 -20.26
C GLU A 68 13.98 -17.51 -19.94
N LEU A 69 13.99 -16.97 -18.73
CA LEU A 69 12.96 -16.08 -18.20
C LEU A 69 13.56 -14.75 -17.72
N TYR A 70 12.84 -13.69 -18.01
CA TYR A 70 12.98 -12.42 -17.30
C TYR A 70 11.69 -12.07 -16.57
N ILE A 71 11.80 -11.51 -15.37
CA ILE A 71 10.66 -10.98 -14.60
C ILE A 71 10.68 -9.46 -14.67
N GLU A 72 9.57 -8.88 -15.10
CA GLU A 72 9.26 -7.47 -14.98
C GLU A 72 8.15 -7.32 -13.93
N CYS A 73 8.32 -6.37 -13.00
CA CYS A 73 7.28 -6.01 -12.04
C CYS A 73 6.61 -4.71 -12.48
N LYS A 74 5.27 -4.65 -12.49
CA LYS A 74 4.55 -3.42 -12.84
C LYS A 74 4.89 -2.25 -11.92
N SER A 75 5.19 -2.54 -10.65
CA SER A 75 5.59 -1.53 -9.65
C SER A 75 7.02 -1.01 -9.85
N SER A 76 7.84 -1.70 -10.65
CA SER A 76 9.19 -1.28 -11.03
C SER A 76 9.53 -1.78 -12.45
N PRO A 77 8.91 -1.18 -13.49
CA PRO A 77 8.99 -1.70 -14.85
C PRO A 77 10.36 -1.49 -15.50
N ASP A 78 11.12 -0.50 -15.02
CA ASP A 78 12.46 -0.20 -15.51
C ASP A 78 13.49 -1.27 -15.10
N ASN A 79 13.15 -2.10 -14.11
CA ASN A 79 14.01 -3.13 -13.56
C ASN A 79 13.51 -4.52 -13.97
N VAL A 80 14.05 -5.02 -15.08
CA VAL A 80 13.81 -6.38 -15.57
C VAL A 80 14.92 -7.29 -15.07
N ILE A 81 14.55 -8.37 -14.40
CA ILE A 81 15.48 -9.29 -13.73
C ILE A 81 15.59 -10.59 -14.51
N GLU A 82 16.83 -10.98 -14.84
CA GLU A 82 17.11 -12.31 -15.39
C GLU A 82 16.99 -13.38 -14.30
N VAL A 83 16.25 -14.44 -14.60
CA VAL A 83 15.96 -15.52 -13.64
C VAL A 83 17.00 -16.63 -13.76
N GLU A 84 17.61 -17.00 -12.65
CA GLU A 84 18.55 -18.12 -12.57
C GLU A 84 17.85 -19.46 -12.88
N GLU A 85 18.60 -20.43 -13.41
CA GLU A 85 18.07 -21.72 -13.91
C GLU A 85 17.23 -22.46 -12.85
N ASP A 86 17.72 -22.55 -11.61
CA ASP A 86 17.00 -23.23 -10.51
C ASP A 86 15.69 -22.53 -10.12
N LYS A 87 15.64 -21.20 -10.26
CA LYS A 87 14.43 -20.39 -10.04
C LYS A 87 13.46 -20.51 -11.21
N SER A 88 13.99 -20.55 -12.43
CA SER A 88 13.21 -20.77 -13.65
C SER A 88 12.48 -22.11 -13.58
N ASP A 89 13.18 -23.18 -13.22
CA ASP A 89 12.61 -24.52 -13.03
C ASP A 89 11.45 -24.52 -12.02
N LYS A 90 11.61 -23.77 -10.92
CA LYS A 90 10.58 -23.63 -9.89
C LYS A 90 9.33 -22.89 -10.43
N ILE A 91 9.51 -21.79 -11.15
CA ILE A 91 8.41 -21.05 -11.79
C ILE A 91 7.68 -21.96 -12.79
N VAL A 92 8.43 -22.64 -13.66
CA VAL A 92 7.89 -23.56 -14.66
C VAL A 92 7.11 -24.70 -13.99
N ALA A 93 7.62 -25.29 -12.91
CA ALA A 93 6.93 -26.33 -12.17
C ALA A 93 5.60 -25.83 -11.55
N LEU A 94 5.58 -24.60 -11.02
CA LEU A 94 4.34 -23.99 -10.50
C LEU A 94 3.33 -23.76 -11.62
N LEU A 95 3.74 -23.18 -12.75
CA LEU A 95 2.87 -22.94 -13.91
C LEU A 95 2.29 -24.26 -14.46
N LYS A 96 3.11 -25.33 -14.57
CA LYS A 96 2.66 -26.65 -15.03
C LYS A 96 1.64 -27.30 -14.10
N GLY A 97 1.71 -26.99 -12.80
CA GLY A 97 0.85 -27.57 -11.78
C GLY A 97 -0.55 -26.94 -11.69
N MET A 98 -0.78 -25.79 -12.35
CA MET A 98 -2.04 -25.06 -12.25
C MET A 98 -3.15 -25.70 -13.08
N ASP A 99 -4.36 -25.70 -12.52
CA ASP A 99 -5.57 -26.03 -13.26
C ASP A 99 -6.21 -24.74 -13.81
N LEU A 100 -6.05 -24.51 -15.11
CA LEU A 100 -6.43 -23.27 -15.78
C LEU A 100 -7.55 -23.50 -16.78
N ASN A 101 -8.54 -22.60 -16.76
CA ASN A 101 -9.63 -22.58 -17.73
C ASN A 101 -9.44 -21.40 -18.69
N LEU A 102 -9.41 -21.67 -19.99
CA LEU A 102 -9.37 -20.62 -21.01
C LEU A 102 -10.71 -19.87 -21.01
N VAL A 103 -10.67 -18.58 -20.70
CA VAL A 103 -11.86 -17.71 -20.64
C VAL A 103 -11.94 -16.72 -21.80
N MET A 104 -10.83 -16.48 -22.50
CA MET A 104 -10.80 -15.64 -23.70
C MET A 104 -9.62 -16.02 -24.61
N SER A 105 -9.88 -16.05 -25.92
CA SER A 105 -8.88 -16.08 -26.99
C SER A 105 -9.27 -15.02 -28.01
N SER A 106 -8.61 -13.87 -28.01
CA SER A 106 -9.04 -12.69 -28.78
C SER A 106 -7.91 -11.73 -29.11
N LYS A 107 -8.10 -10.93 -30.17
CA LYS A 107 -7.30 -9.75 -30.50
C LYS A 107 -7.89 -8.44 -29.95
N GLU A 108 -9.10 -8.49 -29.39
CA GLU A 108 -9.87 -7.31 -28.93
C GLU A 108 -10.11 -7.25 -27.42
N ASP A 109 -10.23 -5.98 -27.01
CA ASP A 109 -10.37 -5.33 -25.70
C ASP A 109 -9.72 -5.96 -24.46
N LYS A 110 -8.49 -5.51 -24.21
CA LYS A 110 -7.63 -5.93 -23.09
C LYS A 110 -7.85 -5.12 -21.82
N GLU A 111 -8.61 -4.03 -21.85
CA GLU A 111 -8.66 -3.08 -20.72
C GLU A 111 -9.04 -3.76 -19.41
N LYS A 112 -10.05 -4.66 -19.44
CA LYS A 112 -10.50 -5.42 -18.27
C LYS A 112 -9.45 -6.37 -17.67
N TYR A 113 -8.44 -6.76 -18.44
CA TYR A 113 -7.39 -7.70 -18.04
C TYR A 113 -6.01 -7.05 -18.02
N SER A 114 -5.93 -5.74 -18.26
CA SER A 114 -4.66 -5.04 -18.50
C SER A 114 -3.85 -4.79 -17.23
N GLU A 115 -4.47 -4.90 -16.06
CA GLU A 115 -3.79 -4.75 -14.77
C GLU A 115 -3.08 -6.06 -14.41
N ASN A 116 -1.76 -6.10 -14.62
CA ASN A 116 -0.90 -7.20 -14.20
C ASN A 116 0.09 -6.76 -13.13
N LEU A 117 0.46 -7.67 -12.22
CA LEU A 117 1.47 -7.44 -11.18
C LEU A 117 2.88 -7.77 -11.67
N TYR A 118 2.99 -8.89 -12.38
CA TYR A 118 4.24 -9.38 -12.96
C TYR A 118 4.07 -9.74 -14.43
N THR A 119 5.15 -9.62 -15.19
CA THR A 119 5.28 -10.13 -16.56
C THR A 119 6.51 -11.05 -16.62
N LEU A 120 6.30 -12.29 -17.06
CA LEU A 120 7.37 -13.20 -17.44
C LEU A 120 7.63 -13.06 -18.93
N HIS A 121 8.85 -12.70 -19.30
CA HIS A 121 9.29 -12.66 -20.68
C HIS A 121 10.02 -13.96 -21.00
N VAL A 122 9.43 -14.78 -21.87
CA VAL A 122 10.02 -16.03 -22.35
C VAL A 122 10.88 -15.71 -23.57
N LYS A 123 12.21 -15.72 -23.39
CA LYS A 123 13.16 -15.18 -24.38
C LYS A 123 13.18 -15.98 -25.69
N SER A 124 13.07 -17.30 -25.60
CA SER A 124 13.14 -18.21 -26.75
C SER A 124 12.00 -17.99 -27.75
N GLU A 125 10.83 -17.57 -27.26
CA GLU A 125 9.59 -17.53 -28.05
C GLU A 125 9.02 -16.11 -28.23
N ASN A 126 9.62 -15.10 -27.61
CA ASN A 126 9.09 -13.73 -27.55
C ASN A 126 7.63 -13.68 -27.06
N ILE A 127 7.34 -14.49 -26.03
CA ILE A 127 6.03 -14.60 -25.38
C ILE A 127 6.07 -13.87 -24.05
N LYS A 128 4.97 -13.20 -23.70
CA LYS A 128 4.81 -12.58 -22.39
C LYS A 128 3.68 -13.26 -21.63
N ILE A 129 3.99 -13.77 -20.43
CA ILE A 129 3.00 -14.31 -19.50
C ILE A 129 2.79 -13.27 -18.41
N LYS A 130 1.63 -12.61 -18.42
CA LYS A 130 1.25 -11.60 -17.43
C LYS A 130 0.37 -12.23 -16.37
N LEU A 131 0.65 -11.94 -15.11
CA LEU A 131 -0.10 -12.46 -13.97
C LEU A 131 -0.74 -11.33 -13.19
N ASN A 132 -2.02 -11.49 -12.83
CA ASN A 132 -2.71 -10.67 -11.84
C ASN A 132 -3.40 -11.54 -10.80
N ASP A 133 -4.10 -10.92 -9.85
CA ASP A 133 -4.76 -11.59 -8.72
C ASP A 133 -5.76 -12.69 -9.12
N LYS A 134 -6.22 -12.71 -10.38
CA LYS A 134 -7.27 -13.60 -10.85
C LYS A 134 -6.96 -14.36 -12.14
N TYR A 135 -6.08 -13.83 -12.97
CA TYR A 135 -5.89 -14.29 -14.34
C TYR A 135 -4.41 -14.43 -14.72
N ILE A 136 -4.18 -15.35 -15.65
CA ILE A 136 -2.92 -15.48 -16.39
C ILE A 136 -3.20 -15.12 -17.85
N ILE A 137 -2.43 -14.20 -18.41
CA ILE A 137 -2.60 -13.70 -19.76
C ILE A 137 -1.34 -14.00 -20.56
N VAL A 138 -1.49 -14.76 -21.65
CA VAL A 138 -0.39 -15.11 -22.55
C VAL A 138 -0.50 -14.26 -23.81
N ASP A 139 0.42 -13.30 -23.97
CA ASP A 139 0.56 -12.53 -25.20
C ASP A 139 1.48 -13.29 -26.18
N ASN A 140 0.93 -13.65 -27.33
CA ASN A 140 1.67 -14.32 -28.40
C ASN A 140 2.39 -13.31 -29.31
N PRO A 141 3.52 -13.69 -29.94
CA PRO A 141 4.28 -12.82 -30.84
C PRO A 141 3.50 -12.38 -32.09
N THR A 142 2.41 -13.09 -32.43
CA THR A 142 1.52 -12.77 -33.57
C THR A 142 0.41 -11.77 -33.23
N GLY A 143 0.38 -11.24 -32.00
CA GLY A 143 -0.52 -10.18 -31.55
C GLY A 143 -1.87 -10.65 -30.99
N GLY A 144 -2.06 -11.96 -30.79
CA GLY A 144 -3.21 -12.51 -30.06
C GLY A 144 -2.91 -12.72 -28.57
N SER A 145 -3.95 -12.74 -27.74
CA SER A 145 -3.82 -13.03 -26.31
C SER A 145 -4.79 -14.11 -25.87
N ASN A 146 -4.31 -15.00 -25.01
CA ASN A 146 -5.14 -15.98 -24.32
C ASN A 146 -5.22 -15.61 -22.85
N VAL A 147 -6.44 -15.58 -22.30
CA VAL A 147 -6.69 -15.29 -20.88
C VAL A 147 -7.20 -16.55 -20.21
N TYR A 148 -6.56 -16.89 -19.11
CA TYR A 148 -6.84 -18.07 -18.31
C TYR A 148 -7.29 -17.64 -16.91
N GLU A 149 -8.34 -18.28 -16.42
CA GLU A 149 -8.80 -18.17 -15.03
C GLU A 149 -8.44 -19.47 -14.29
N GLY A 150 -7.78 -19.34 -13.15
CA GLY A 150 -7.34 -20.45 -12.32
C GLY A 150 -7.83 -20.34 -10.88
N ASN A 151 -7.37 -21.25 -10.03
CA ASN A 151 -7.59 -21.13 -8.60
C ASN A 151 -6.83 -19.90 -8.05
N VAL A 152 -7.54 -19.00 -7.36
CA VAL A 152 -6.98 -17.76 -6.80
C VAL A 152 -5.82 -18.03 -5.84
N GLU A 153 -5.89 -19.10 -5.04
CA GLU A 153 -4.80 -19.46 -4.10
C GLU A 153 -3.54 -19.93 -4.85
N GLU A 154 -3.70 -20.64 -5.97
CA GLU A 154 -2.57 -21.08 -6.81
C GLU A 154 -1.92 -19.91 -7.54
N ILE A 155 -2.75 -18.99 -8.06
CA ILE A 155 -2.30 -17.75 -8.70
C ILE A 155 -1.58 -16.86 -7.67
N GLN A 156 -2.12 -16.74 -6.46
CA GLN A 156 -1.46 -15.97 -5.41
C GLN A 156 -0.10 -16.59 -5.03
N ARG A 157 -0.04 -17.93 -4.93
CA ARG A 157 1.21 -18.64 -4.61
C ARG A 157 2.31 -18.37 -5.65
N ILE A 158 1.99 -18.33 -6.94
CA ILE A 158 3.00 -17.97 -7.94
C ILE A 158 3.36 -16.49 -7.87
N ILE A 159 2.42 -15.58 -7.63
CA ILE A 159 2.69 -14.15 -7.49
C ILE A 159 3.65 -13.89 -6.33
N ASP A 160 3.44 -14.55 -5.19
CA ASP A 160 4.33 -14.44 -4.04
C ASP A 160 5.73 -15.00 -4.35
N GLU A 161 5.81 -16.13 -5.05
CA GLU A 161 7.09 -16.70 -5.47
C GLU A 161 7.83 -15.79 -6.47
N LEU A 162 7.12 -15.21 -7.44
CA LEU A 162 7.69 -14.24 -8.37
C LEU A 162 8.19 -12.99 -7.65
N GLY A 163 7.47 -12.54 -6.62
CA GLY A 163 7.93 -11.46 -5.75
C GLY A 163 9.26 -11.78 -5.07
N ILE A 164 9.38 -12.97 -4.48
CA ILE A 164 10.63 -13.41 -3.84
C ILE A 164 11.79 -13.47 -4.84
N ILE A 165 11.57 -14.07 -6.02
CA ILE A 165 12.61 -14.21 -7.04
C ILE A 165 13.00 -12.85 -7.60
N TYR A 166 12.02 -12.00 -7.89
CA TYR A 166 12.24 -10.64 -8.38
C TYR A 166 13.06 -9.84 -7.38
N VAL A 167 12.66 -9.81 -6.11
CA VAL A 167 13.40 -9.12 -5.05
C VAL A 167 14.79 -9.70 -4.88
N TYR A 168 14.96 -11.02 -4.97
CA TYR A 168 16.29 -11.63 -4.86
C TYR A 168 17.22 -11.22 -6.01
N GLY A 169 16.72 -11.20 -7.25
CA GLY A 169 17.52 -10.74 -8.39
C GLY A 169 17.72 -9.22 -8.40
N TYR A 170 16.73 -8.44 -7.99
CA TYR A 170 16.87 -6.99 -7.83
C TYR A 170 17.82 -6.62 -6.69
N SER A 171 17.73 -7.31 -5.55
CA SER A 171 18.66 -7.14 -4.42
C SER A 171 20.10 -7.54 -4.78
N LYS A 172 20.29 -8.47 -5.73
CA LYS A 172 21.60 -8.72 -6.34
C LYS A 172 22.14 -7.53 -7.15
N HIS A 173 21.30 -6.59 -7.57
CA HIS A 173 21.72 -5.29 -8.15
C HIS A 173 21.87 -4.20 -7.09
N LEU A 174 21.02 -4.18 -6.05
CA LEU A 174 21.15 -3.30 -4.88
C LEU A 174 22.29 -3.68 -3.91
N ARG A 175 23.04 -4.76 -4.18
CA ARG A 175 23.96 -5.44 -3.24
C ARG A 175 24.58 -4.48 -2.23
N PHE A 176 24.01 -4.50 -1.02
CA PHE A 176 24.65 -3.99 0.19
C PHE A 176 25.91 -4.80 0.57
N ASN A 177 26.52 -5.52 -0.38
CA ASN A 177 27.65 -6.40 -0.15
C ASN A 177 28.94 -5.60 0.09
N ASP A 178 29.02 -4.38 -0.45
CA ASP A 178 30.18 -3.49 -0.35
C ASP A 178 29.78 -2.14 0.29
N VAL A 179 28.98 -2.19 1.35
CA VAL A 179 28.58 -0.96 2.08
C VAL A 179 29.77 -0.35 2.79
N ASP A 180 30.10 0.88 2.42
CA ASP A 180 31.19 1.65 3.03
C ASP A 180 30.76 2.33 4.32
N LYS A 181 29.50 2.77 4.38
CA LYS A 181 28.97 3.54 5.51
C LYS A 181 27.47 3.42 5.62
N ILE A 182 26.99 3.33 6.86
CA ILE A 182 25.57 3.53 7.18
C ILE A 182 25.44 4.66 8.19
N SER A 183 24.54 5.59 7.91
CA SER A 183 24.15 6.68 8.81
C SER A 183 22.66 6.57 9.10
N ILE A 184 22.29 6.57 10.39
CA ILE A 184 20.91 6.54 10.85
C ILE A 184 20.60 7.91 11.47
N LEU A 185 19.60 8.61 10.94
CA LEU A 185 19.11 9.88 11.47
C LEU A 185 17.71 9.69 12.04
N ALA A 186 17.54 9.92 13.34
CA ALA A 186 16.23 10.13 13.95
C ALA A 186 15.83 11.59 13.76
N LYS A 187 15.06 11.89 12.71
CA LYS A 187 14.71 13.27 12.30
C LYS A 187 14.00 14.06 13.39
N ASP A 188 13.05 13.41 14.07
CA ASP A 188 12.21 14.05 15.10
C ASP A 188 13.03 14.65 16.25
N VAL A 189 14.23 14.13 16.50
CA VAL A 189 15.14 14.61 17.57
C VAL A 189 16.52 15.02 17.06
N SER A 190 16.70 15.09 15.74
CA SER A 190 17.97 15.45 15.07
C SER A 190 19.19 14.65 15.57
N ARG A 191 19.00 13.37 15.93
CA ARG A 191 20.08 12.52 16.42
C ARG A 191 20.62 11.63 15.30
N VAL A 192 21.94 11.59 15.16
CA VAL A 192 22.64 10.82 14.12
C VAL A 192 23.51 9.74 14.77
N TRP A 193 23.44 8.54 14.21
CA TRP A 193 24.38 7.44 14.47
C TRP A 193 25.10 7.09 13.17
N THR A 194 26.41 6.90 13.23
CA THR A 194 27.19 6.35 12.13
C THR A 194 27.71 5.00 12.55
N LEU A 195 27.35 3.96 11.79
CA LEU A 195 27.66 2.58 12.13
C LEU A 195 29.12 2.26 11.81
N ASN A 196 29.75 1.49 12.69
CA ASN A 196 31.03 0.85 12.41
C ASN A 196 30.84 -0.43 11.57
N ASN A 197 31.94 -1.05 11.10
CA ASN A 197 31.87 -2.22 10.22
C ASN A 197 31.09 -3.42 10.81
N GLU A 198 31.23 -3.71 12.11
CA GLU A 198 30.48 -4.79 12.76
C GLU A 198 28.99 -4.44 12.84
N GLU A 199 28.66 -3.20 13.17
CA GLU A 199 27.28 -2.69 13.22
C GLU A 199 26.62 -2.61 11.85
N ILE A 200 27.40 -2.39 10.78
CA ILE A 200 26.91 -2.41 9.39
C ILE A 200 26.42 -3.82 9.04
N GLN A 201 27.20 -4.86 9.32
CA GLN A 201 26.80 -6.24 9.02
C GLN A 201 25.54 -6.62 9.80
N ASP A 202 25.53 -6.35 11.11
CA ASP A 202 24.37 -6.56 11.98
C ASP A 202 23.12 -5.80 11.46
N PHE A 203 23.27 -4.54 11.03
CA PHE A 203 22.17 -3.78 10.44
C PHE A 203 21.63 -4.41 9.15
N LEU A 204 22.50 -4.85 8.25
CA LEU A 204 22.11 -5.42 6.95
C LEU A 204 21.41 -6.77 7.08
N GLU A 205 21.77 -7.58 8.07
CA GLU A 205 21.10 -8.85 8.39
C GLU A 205 19.63 -8.68 8.75
N ASN A 206 19.23 -7.49 9.21
CA ASN A 206 17.84 -7.17 9.57
C ASN A 206 17.00 -6.66 8.39
N ILE A 207 17.58 -6.55 7.18
CA ILE A 207 16.85 -6.08 5.98
C ILE A 207 16.42 -7.27 5.13
N THR A 208 15.19 -7.73 5.31
CA THR A 208 14.58 -8.76 4.45
C THR A 208 13.41 -8.19 3.65
N LEU A 209 13.66 -7.86 2.39
CA LEU A 209 12.61 -7.47 1.45
C LEU A 209 11.83 -8.71 0.99
N LYS A 210 10.50 -8.60 0.91
CA LYS A 210 9.60 -9.69 0.49
C LYS A 210 9.13 -9.53 -0.96
N LYS A 211 8.58 -8.37 -1.30
CA LYS A 211 8.08 -8.06 -2.65
C LYS A 211 7.97 -6.55 -2.89
N PRO A 212 8.11 -6.08 -4.13
CA PRO A 212 7.77 -4.71 -4.49
C PRO A 212 6.25 -4.48 -4.36
N ILE A 213 5.85 -3.25 -4.02
CA ILE A 213 4.46 -2.84 -3.92
C ILE A 213 4.21 -1.53 -4.70
N VAL A 214 2.99 -1.34 -5.20
CA VAL A 214 2.59 -0.07 -5.82
C VAL A 214 2.30 0.94 -4.72
N MET A 215 2.75 2.18 -4.90
CA MET A 215 2.44 3.28 -3.98
C MET A 215 0.93 3.57 -3.98
N GLU A 216 0.27 3.40 -2.84
CA GLU A 216 -1.07 3.94 -2.60
C GLU A 216 -0.97 5.39 -2.09
N GLU A 217 -2.01 6.21 -2.29
CA GLU A 217 -2.00 7.66 -2.02
C GLU A 217 -1.54 8.05 -0.59
N ASN A 218 -1.66 7.14 0.39
CA ASN A 218 -1.30 7.37 1.79
C ASN A 218 0.00 6.67 2.26
N MET A 219 0.74 5.98 1.38
CA MET A 219 1.94 5.22 1.78
C MET A 219 3.19 6.06 2.07
N ASN A 220 3.21 7.37 1.76
CA ASN A 220 4.44 8.19 1.81
C ASN A 220 4.82 8.79 3.16
N LEU A 221 4.01 8.56 4.19
CA LEU A 221 4.08 9.29 5.45
C LEU A 221 4.37 8.29 6.59
N SER A 222 5.28 8.66 7.49
CA SER A 222 5.87 7.71 8.45
C SER A 222 5.02 7.63 9.71
N ALA A 223 4.46 6.47 10.04
CA ALA A 223 3.70 6.32 11.28
C ALA A 223 4.60 6.24 12.55
N ILE A 224 5.93 6.27 12.38
CA ILE A 224 6.91 5.79 13.36
C ILE A 224 7.46 6.94 14.19
N PHE A 225 7.56 6.83 15.52
CA PHE A 225 8.46 7.70 16.28
C PHE A 225 9.67 6.90 16.79
N PRO A 226 10.92 7.40 16.61
CA PRO A 226 11.26 8.56 15.80
C PRO A 226 11.19 8.23 14.31
N ASN A 227 10.99 9.24 13.46
CA ASN A 227 11.13 9.10 12.02
C ASN A 227 12.59 8.85 11.65
N TYR A 228 12.93 7.58 11.41
CA TYR A 228 14.26 7.17 10.99
C TYR A 228 14.45 7.37 9.49
N HIS A 229 15.50 8.10 9.14
CA HIS A 229 16.05 8.18 7.79
C HIS A 229 17.41 7.51 7.81
N ILE A 230 17.58 6.47 7.00
CA ILE A 230 18.85 5.75 6.91
C ILE A 230 19.49 6.06 5.57
N GLU A 231 20.77 6.43 5.59
CA GLU A 231 21.59 6.59 4.40
C GLU A 231 22.61 5.45 4.35
N VAL A 232 22.65 4.73 3.24
CA VAL A 232 23.58 3.64 2.97
C VAL A 232 24.47 4.03 1.79
N GLY A 233 25.77 4.20 2.05
CA GLY A 233 26.77 4.53 1.04
C GLY A 233 27.45 3.29 0.49
N ILE A 234 27.52 3.19 -0.84
CA ILE A 234 28.18 2.12 -1.58
C ILE A 234 29.02 2.76 -2.69
N GLY A 235 30.33 2.88 -2.50
CA GLY A 235 31.21 3.64 -3.37
C GLY A 235 30.73 5.09 -3.52
N ASP A 236 30.41 5.49 -4.75
CA ASP A 236 29.88 6.83 -5.08
C ASP A 236 28.35 6.93 -5.00
N MET A 237 27.65 5.83 -4.71
CA MET A 237 26.19 5.77 -4.64
C MET A 237 25.69 5.93 -3.20
N VAL A 238 24.53 6.60 -3.06
CA VAL A 238 23.83 6.76 -1.78
C VAL A 238 22.40 6.29 -1.93
N TYR A 239 22.04 5.30 -1.12
CA TYR A 239 20.68 4.79 -0.98
C TYR A 239 20.06 5.36 0.30
N ASN A 240 18.84 5.85 0.19
CA ASN A 240 18.04 6.36 1.28
C ASN A 240 16.96 5.33 1.59
N ILE A 241 17.04 4.76 2.79
CA ILE A 241 16.05 3.82 3.29
C ILE A 241 15.14 4.57 4.27
N LYS A 242 13.84 4.58 3.99
CA LYS A 242 12.81 5.19 4.84
C LYS A 242 11.83 4.11 5.29
N LEU A 243 11.66 3.97 6.60
CA LEU A 243 10.64 3.08 7.16
C LEU A 243 9.33 3.86 7.23
N LEU A 244 8.31 3.36 6.54
CA LEU A 244 6.99 4.00 6.49
C LEU A 244 6.09 3.45 7.59
N ASN A 245 6.12 2.13 7.78
CA ASN A 245 5.45 1.39 8.85
C ASN A 245 6.17 0.06 9.14
N GLU A 246 5.58 -0.81 9.98
CA GLU A 246 6.13 -2.11 10.36
C GLU A 246 6.27 -3.12 9.20
N LYS A 247 5.68 -2.83 8.03
CA LYS A 247 5.63 -3.73 6.88
C LYS A 247 6.11 -3.11 5.58
N THR A 248 6.18 -1.78 5.49
CA THR A 248 6.53 -1.05 4.27
C THR A 248 7.80 -0.22 4.44
N ILE A 249 8.70 -0.38 3.47
CA ILE A 249 9.96 0.37 3.38
C ILE A 249 10.08 1.00 1.99
N LEU A 250 10.64 2.20 1.93
CA LEU A 250 10.99 2.92 0.71
C LEU A 250 12.51 2.92 0.56
N ILE A 251 12.99 2.48 -0.60
CA ILE A 251 14.40 2.56 -0.99
C ILE A 251 14.50 3.56 -2.14
N ASP A 252 15.27 4.62 -1.91
CA ASP A 252 15.33 5.81 -2.76
C ASP A 252 16.79 6.12 -3.10
N SER A 253 17.11 6.10 -4.38
CA SER A 253 18.45 6.31 -4.94
C SER A 253 18.38 7.34 -6.06
N TYR A 254 19.51 7.64 -6.71
CA TYR A 254 19.53 8.61 -7.80
C TYR A 254 18.71 8.16 -9.03
N ASP A 255 18.68 6.86 -9.28
CA ASP A 255 18.13 6.22 -10.48
C ASP A 255 16.83 5.45 -10.23
N SER A 256 16.51 5.13 -8.97
CA SER A 256 15.28 4.40 -8.62
C SER A 256 14.63 4.90 -7.33
N LYS A 257 13.29 4.84 -7.29
CA LYS A 257 12.49 5.10 -6.09
C LYS A 257 11.41 4.04 -5.98
N GLU A 258 11.55 3.14 -5.02
CA GLU A 258 10.76 1.91 -4.98
C GLU A 258 10.28 1.54 -3.58
N PHE A 259 9.09 0.96 -3.52
CA PHE A 259 8.44 0.54 -2.29
C PHE A 259 8.43 -0.97 -2.18
N TYR A 260 8.73 -1.46 -0.98
CA TYR A 260 8.82 -2.88 -0.68
C TYR A 260 8.00 -3.23 0.56
N GLU A 261 7.35 -4.39 0.50
CA GLU A 261 6.99 -5.12 1.71
C GLU A 261 8.26 -5.75 2.30
N TYR A 262 8.43 -5.68 3.62
CA TYR A 262 9.52 -6.35 4.34
C TYR A 262 8.99 -7.14 5.55
N ASP A 263 9.86 -7.81 6.28
CA ASP A 263 9.50 -8.68 7.40
C ASP A 263 9.28 -7.97 8.75
N GLY A 264 9.68 -6.71 8.88
CA GLY A 264 9.58 -5.95 10.13
C GLY A 264 10.79 -6.09 11.05
N GLU A 265 11.80 -6.88 10.71
CA GLU A 265 12.94 -7.09 11.62
C GLU A 265 13.80 -5.83 11.77
N LEU A 266 14.06 -5.13 10.66
CA LEU A 266 14.73 -3.81 10.69
C LEU A 266 14.02 -2.83 11.63
N TRP A 267 12.69 -2.86 11.66
CA TRP A 267 11.91 -2.02 12.57
C TRP A 267 12.21 -2.34 14.02
N ASN A 268 12.09 -3.61 14.40
CA ASN A 268 12.32 -4.05 15.77
C ASN A 268 13.74 -3.72 16.21
N TYR A 269 14.71 -3.99 15.33
CA TYR A 269 16.12 -3.67 15.55
C TYR A 269 16.36 -2.17 15.82
N LEU A 270 15.79 -1.29 14.99
CA LEU A 270 15.93 0.16 15.18
C LEU A 270 15.25 0.66 16.47
N MET A 271 14.07 0.13 16.77
CA MET A 271 13.30 0.51 17.95
C MET A 271 13.93 0.04 19.26
N ASP A 272 14.69 -1.05 19.24
CA ASP A 272 15.42 -1.57 20.39
C ASP A 272 16.81 -0.91 20.53
N LYS A 273 17.64 -0.99 19.49
CA LYS A 273 19.06 -0.57 19.55
C LYS A 273 19.26 0.95 19.52
N TYR A 274 18.43 1.67 18.76
CA TYR A 274 18.54 3.13 18.58
C TYR A 274 17.41 3.89 19.26
N LYS A 275 16.77 3.26 20.25
CA LYS A 275 15.63 3.80 20.97
C LYS A 275 15.86 5.25 21.45
N ILE A 276 14.87 6.09 21.18
CA ILE A 276 14.75 7.42 21.76
C ILE A 276 13.67 7.36 22.83
N ASP A 277 14.06 7.56 24.09
CA ASP A 277 13.09 7.72 25.17
C ASP A 277 12.32 9.04 24.98
N LYS A 278 10.99 8.94 24.94
CA LYS A 278 10.10 10.08 24.77
C LYS A 278 10.01 10.88 26.07
N VAL A 279 11.00 11.75 26.31
CA VAL A 279 10.97 12.68 27.44
C VAL A 279 10.76 14.09 26.89
N PHE A 280 9.55 14.35 26.39
CA PHE A 280 9.13 15.69 26.00
C PHE A 280 8.42 16.35 27.17
N ASP A 281 8.75 17.62 27.42
CA ASP A 281 8.04 18.43 28.41
C ASP A 281 6.59 18.60 27.96
N ARG A 282 5.63 18.41 28.88
CA ARG A 282 4.18 18.47 28.58
C ARG A 282 3.78 19.80 27.95
N ASP A 283 4.53 20.87 28.24
CA ASP A 283 4.27 22.22 27.72
C ASP A 283 5.01 22.53 26.42
N SER A 284 5.77 21.59 25.88
CA SER A 284 6.48 21.72 24.61
C SER A 284 5.64 21.17 23.45
N ILE A 285 5.83 21.74 22.25
CA ILE A 285 5.08 21.32 21.06
C ILE A 285 5.48 19.89 20.62
N GLU A 286 6.69 19.46 20.99
CA GLU A 286 7.20 18.10 20.79
C GLU A 286 6.40 17.04 21.56
N TYR A 287 5.73 17.42 22.66
CA TYR A 287 4.83 16.52 23.39
C TYR A 287 3.69 15.97 22.51
N LEU A 288 3.31 16.70 21.46
CA LEU A 288 2.26 16.29 20.52
C LEU A 288 2.64 15.05 19.69
N LEU A 289 3.92 14.67 19.61
CA LEU A 289 4.37 13.41 18.99
C LEU A 289 3.88 12.15 19.74
N ASN A 290 3.32 12.32 20.94
CA ASN A 290 2.67 11.26 21.71
C ASN A 290 1.18 11.08 21.37
N SER A 291 0.64 11.87 20.44
CA SER A 291 -0.76 11.80 20.08
C SER A 291 -1.12 10.50 19.38
N THR A 292 -2.35 10.04 19.64
CA THR A 292 -2.96 8.85 19.03
C THR A 292 -4.17 9.20 18.18
N LYS A 293 -4.69 10.42 18.32
CA LYS A 293 -5.83 10.95 17.55
C LYS A 293 -5.65 12.45 17.35
N ILE A 294 -6.16 12.97 16.24
CA ILE A 294 -6.23 14.40 15.97
C ILE A 294 -7.60 14.73 15.37
N VAL A 295 -8.20 15.81 15.86
CA VAL A 295 -9.40 16.40 15.27
C VAL A 295 -9.02 17.75 14.67
N ILE A 296 -9.47 18.01 13.45
CA ILE A 296 -9.16 19.22 12.71
C ILE A 296 -10.46 19.97 12.47
N ASP A 297 -10.56 21.18 13.01
CA ASP A 297 -11.68 22.08 12.80
C ASP A 297 -11.21 23.22 11.88
N ASP A 298 -11.71 23.23 10.65
CA ASP A 298 -11.59 24.38 9.74
C ASP A 298 -12.90 25.20 9.78
N LYS A 299 -12.86 26.46 9.30
CA LYS A 299 -14.03 27.36 9.37
C LYS A 299 -15.32 26.80 8.74
N ASP A 300 -15.22 25.77 7.88
CA ASP A 300 -16.32 25.22 7.07
C ASP A 300 -16.60 23.72 7.34
N ASN A 301 -15.68 22.96 7.93
CA ASN A 301 -15.71 21.50 8.11
C ASN A 301 -14.95 21.05 9.36
N ILE A 302 -15.44 19.97 10.00
CA ILE A 302 -14.71 19.23 11.03
C ILE A 302 -14.26 17.90 10.41
N PHE A 303 -12.96 17.69 10.33
CA PHE A 303 -12.36 16.42 9.95
C PHE A 303 -11.92 15.67 11.20
N ASP A 304 -12.59 14.55 11.47
CA ASP A 304 -12.13 13.59 12.48
C ASP A 304 -11.30 12.52 11.77
N LEU A 305 -9.97 12.69 11.81
CA LEU A 305 -9.05 11.74 11.22
C LEU A 305 -8.82 10.61 12.24
N GLU A 306 -9.76 9.68 12.29
CA GLU A 306 -9.66 8.42 13.05
C GLU A 306 -8.72 7.42 12.34
N ASP A 307 -7.45 7.78 12.16
CA ASP A 307 -6.39 6.84 11.79
C ASP A 307 -5.30 6.87 12.87
N GLU A 308 -5.19 5.76 13.61
CA GLU A 308 -4.73 5.69 15.01
C GLU A 308 -3.28 6.15 15.30
N VAL A 309 -2.47 6.56 14.31
CA VAL A 309 -1.07 6.96 14.56
C VAL A 309 -0.52 7.98 13.56
N PHE A 310 -0.97 7.94 12.31
CA PHE A 310 -0.28 8.56 11.18
C PHE A 310 -0.44 10.08 11.10
N TYR A 311 -1.67 10.57 10.89
CA TYR A 311 -1.96 11.99 10.73
C TYR A 311 -1.63 12.81 11.98
N PRO A 312 -1.92 12.33 13.21
CA PRO A 312 -1.53 13.04 14.41
C PRO A 312 -0.02 13.27 14.50
N ARG A 313 0.81 12.27 14.14
CA ARG A 313 2.27 12.40 14.22
C ARG A 313 2.85 13.26 13.10
N GLU A 314 2.37 13.11 11.87
CA GLU A 314 2.85 13.92 10.74
C GLU A 314 2.52 15.40 10.93
N LEU A 315 1.32 15.73 11.39
CA LEU A 315 0.97 17.12 11.70
C LEU A 315 1.82 17.66 12.86
N ALA A 316 2.02 16.87 13.93
CA ALA A 316 2.94 17.26 15.01
C ALA A 316 4.36 17.53 14.49
N ARG A 317 4.90 16.67 13.61
CA ARG A 317 6.21 16.87 12.98
C ARG A 317 6.29 18.17 12.18
N MET A 318 5.27 18.48 11.40
CA MET A 318 5.25 19.72 10.61
C MET A 318 5.27 20.95 11.51
N LEU A 319 4.54 20.90 12.63
CA LEU A 319 4.58 21.96 13.63
C LEU A 319 5.97 22.06 14.30
N ILE A 320 6.65 20.95 14.55
CA ILE A 320 7.97 20.91 15.21
C ILE A 320 9.09 21.34 14.25
N HIS A 321 9.05 20.90 12.99
CA HIS A 321 10.09 21.17 12.00
C HIS A 321 9.84 22.44 11.18
N SER A 322 8.69 23.09 11.33
CA SER A 322 8.48 24.41 10.75
C SER A 322 9.54 25.39 11.25
N GLN A 323 10.08 26.18 10.31
CA GLN A 323 10.98 27.27 10.62
C GLN A 323 10.18 28.35 11.36
N LYS A 324 10.33 28.37 12.69
CA LYS A 324 9.54 29.24 13.56
C LYS A 324 10.38 29.93 14.61
N SER A 325 9.85 31.04 15.11
CA SER A 325 10.41 31.78 16.24
C SER A 325 9.31 32.21 17.19
N GLU A 326 9.54 32.07 18.49
CA GLU A 326 8.57 32.51 19.51
C GLU A 326 8.41 34.04 19.45
N THR A 327 7.16 34.51 19.55
CA THR A 327 6.79 35.92 19.45
C THR A 327 5.73 36.28 20.49
N MET A 328 5.75 37.53 20.93
CA MET A 328 4.72 38.09 21.81
C MET A 328 3.53 38.66 21.04
N VAL A 329 3.60 38.69 19.71
CA VAL A 329 2.52 39.20 18.85
C VAL A 329 1.36 38.21 18.88
N THR A 330 0.20 38.66 19.37
CA THR A 330 -1.04 37.88 19.27
C THR A 330 -1.58 37.98 17.84
N PRO A 331 -1.79 36.84 17.14
CA PRO A 331 -2.38 36.84 15.81
C PRO A 331 -3.83 37.34 15.83
N ASP A 332 -4.31 37.86 14.71
CA ASP A 332 -5.73 38.20 14.57
C ASP A 332 -6.55 36.90 14.43
N GLU A 333 -7.58 36.72 15.26
CA GLU A 333 -8.50 35.58 15.16
C GLU A 333 -9.23 35.53 13.81
N SER A 334 -9.36 36.67 13.10
CA SER A 334 -9.89 36.68 11.74
C SER A 334 -9.02 35.87 10.76
N GLU A 335 -7.73 35.74 11.03
CA GLU A 335 -6.73 34.99 10.24
C GLU A 335 -6.63 33.51 10.64
N LEU A 336 -7.40 33.05 11.64
CA LEU A 336 -7.44 31.65 12.04
C LEU A 336 -7.86 30.79 10.83
N LYS A 337 -7.06 29.76 10.55
CA LYS A 337 -7.31 28.78 9.48
C LYS A 337 -7.81 27.46 10.04
N TYR A 338 -7.12 26.94 11.05
CA TYR A 338 -7.39 25.63 11.61
C TYR A 338 -7.25 25.63 13.13
N THR A 339 -8.09 24.84 13.80
CA THR A 339 -7.87 24.39 15.17
C THR A 339 -7.56 22.90 15.13
N LEU A 340 -6.35 22.54 15.56
CA LEU A 340 -5.88 21.16 15.62
C LEU A 340 -5.95 20.68 17.07
N THR A 341 -6.76 19.68 17.35
CA THR A 341 -6.93 19.10 18.69
C THR A 341 -6.27 17.73 18.74
N PHE A 342 -5.12 17.64 19.38
CA PHE A 342 -4.37 16.40 19.55
C PHE A 342 -4.82 15.70 20.84
N ASN A 343 -5.13 14.40 20.75
CA ASN A 343 -5.39 13.57 21.93
C ASN A 343 -4.12 12.82 22.33
N VAL A 344 -3.60 13.11 23.53
CA VAL A 344 -2.46 12.40 24.12
C VAL A 344 -2.94 11.76 25.42
N THR A 345 -2.96 10.43 25.48
CA THR A 345 -3.35 9.67 26.68
C THR A 345 -4.73 10.06 27.25
N GLY A 346 -5.68 10.44 26.39
CA GLY A 346 -7.03 10.86 26.78
C GLY A 346 -7.17 12.34 27.12
N GLU A 347 -6.08 13.11 27.11
CA GLU A 347 -6.10 14.57 27.28
C GLU A 347 -6.03 15.28 25.93
N GLU A 348 -6.78 16.38 25.79
CA GLU A 348 -6.83 17.19 24.58
C GLU A 348 -5.86 18.38 24.64
N PHE A 349 -5.12 18.56 23.56
CA PHE A 349 -4.14 19.61 23.37
C PHE A 349 -4.45 20.40 22.10
N GLU A 350 -4.90 21.64 22.26
CA GLU A 350 -5.26 22.51 21.15
C GLU A 350 -4.04 23.26 20.60
N VAL A 351 -3.90 23.24 19.27
CA VAL A 351 -2.98 24.09 18.52
C VAL A 351 -3.80 24.90 17.51
N LYS A 352 -3.69 26.22 17.59
CA LYS A 352 -4.31 27.12 16.62
C LYS A 352 -3.33 27.47 15.50
N ILE A 353 -3.75 27.30 14.26
CA ILE A 353 -2.98 27.61 13.06
C ILE A 353 -3.61 28.79 12.34
N TYR A 354 -2.83 29.87 12.24
CA TYR A 354 -3.13 31.06 11.46
C TYR A 354 -2.35 31.03 10.15
N GLU A 355 -2.53 32.03 9.29
CA GLU A 355 -1.78 32.13 8.02
C GLU A 355 -0.26 31.97 8.23
N ASN A 356 0.29 32.71 9.19
CA ASN A 356 1.74 32.80 9.45
C ASN A 356 2.13 32.56 10.91
N SER A 357 1.26 31.93 11.70
CA SER A 357 1.51 31.75 13.13
C SER A 357 0.89 30.48 13.69
N ILE A 358 1.50 29.98 14.76
CA ILE A 358 1.08 28.81 15.53
C ILE A 358 0.90 29.26 16.97
N THR A 359 -0.24 28.96 17.60
CA THR A 359 -0.43 29.17 19.04
C THR A 359 -0.61 27.83 19.74
N TYR A 360 0.19 27.56 20.77
CA TYR A 360 0.11 26.36 21.61
C TYR A 360 0.39 26.73 23.07
N LYS A 361 -0.51 26.34 23.98
CA LYS A 361 -0.39 26.58 25.44
C LYS A 361 0.07 28.00 25.81
N ASN A 362 -0.59 29.01 25.23
CA ASN A 362 -0.31 30.45 25.42
C ASN A 362 1.04 30.94 24.87
N LYS A 363 1.79 30.12 24.14
CA LYS A 363 2.96 30.55 23.36
C LYS A 363 2.56 30.73 21.91
N THR A 364 3.01 31.82 21.30
CA THR A 364 2.83 32.08 19.88
C THR A 364 4.15 31.96 19.16
N TYR A 365 4.17 31.29 18.02
CA TYR A 365 5.31 31.17 17.14
C TYR A 365 4.97 31.77 15.78
N TYR A 366 5.80 32.68 15.28
CA TYR A 366 5.74 33.10 13.89
C TYR A 366 6.38 32.02 13.02
N SER A 367 5.67 31.58 11.99
CA SER A 367 6.13 30.61 10.99
C SER A 367 5.51 30.99 9.65
N GLU A 368 6.33 31.43 8.70
CA GLU A 368 5.85 31.86 7.39
C GLU A 368 5.10 30.73 6.67
N ASN A 369 3.92 31.05 6.11
CA ASN A 369 3.04 30.18 5.33
C ASN A 369 2.62 28.87 6.03
N ILE A 370 2.62 28.81 7.37
CA ILE A 370 2.28 27.58 8.09
C ILE A 370 0.86 27.10 7.79
N GLY A 371 -0.09 28.01 7.57
CA GLY A 371 -1.46 27.65 7.20
C GLY A 371 -1.52 26.81 5.92
N GLU A 372 -0.81 27.22 4.87
CA GLU A 372 -0.77 26.49 3.60
C GLU A 372 0.07 25.20 3.70
N ILE A 373 1.13 25.18 4.53
CA ILE A 373 1.90 23.95 4.80
C ILE A 373 1.00 22.87 5.41
N ILE A 374 0.25 23.22 6.46
CA ILE A 374 -0.69 22.31 7.11
C ILE A 374 -1.79 21.88 6.13
N LYS A 375 -2.36 22.81 5.35
CA LYS A 375 -3.33 22.48 4.30
C LYS A 375 -2.83 21.45 3.30
N SER A 376 -1.63 21.64 2.78
CA SER A 376 -1.02 20.73 1.80
C SER A 376 -0.82 19.31 2.36
N SER A 377 -0.56 19.20 3.66
CA SER A 377 -0.37 17.92 4.33
C SER A 377 -1.66 17.14 4.59
N MET A 378 -2.78 17.85 4.67
CA MET A 378 -4.06 17.20 4.92
C MET A 378 -4.61 16.55 3.65
N SER A 379 -4.28 17.07 2.45
CA SER A 379 -4.67 16.56 1.12
C SER A 379 -5.89 15.62 1.15
N ILE A 380 -7.01 16.18 1.62
CA ILE A 380 -8.38 15.67 1.49
C ILE A 380 -8.95 16.18 0.17
#